data_AF-A0AAN8J3M0-F1
#
_entry.id   AF-A0AAN8J3M0-F1
#
_cell.length_a   1.000
_cell.length_b   1.000
_cell.length_c   1.000
_cell.angle_alpha   90.00
_cell.angle_beta   90.00
_cell.angle_gamma   90.00
#
_symmetry.space_group_name_H-M   'P 1'
#
loop_
_entity.id
_entity.type
_entity.pdbx_description
1 polymer ?
#
loop_
_entity_poly.entity_id
_entity_poly.type
_entity_poly.pdbx_seq_one_letter_code
_entity_poly.pdbx_strand_id
1 'polypeptide(L)'
;MMDEGLSEQAARDNIFMLNSKGLITKDRVKKEERLTPRHGQFAKDLPEMGLLEVVKMVKPHALLGISTVGGAFTPEIIQEMAKNHPRPIIFALSNPTDKAECTAEDAYNYTNIGNYLYENDLATLHPEPEDKEMYIRSQVYNYEYEPSINEMYSWPEKDARHGFPVPVLPRTSMDDE
;
A
#
# COMPACT_ATOMS: atom_id res chain seq x y z
N MET A 1 5.39 26.37 0.88
CA MET A 1 6.56 26.73 1.72
C MET A 1 6.85 28.22 1.70
N MET A 2 7.38 28.81 0.61
CA MET A 2 7.66 30.27 0.60
C MET A 2 6.37 31.10 0.67
N ASP A 3 5.34 30.68 -0.07
CA ASP A 3 4.00 31.30 0.00
C ASP A 3 3.36 31.16 1.39
N GLU A 4 3.84 30.22 2.21
CA GLU A 4 3.42 30.01 3.60
C GLU A 4 4.32 30.77 4.61
N GLY A 5 5.26 31.59 4.12
CA GLY A 5 6.10 32.49 4.93
C GLY A 5 7.52 31.99 5.24
N LEU A 6 7.92 30.80 4.76
CA LEU A 6 9.30 30.34 4.91
C LEU A 6 10.26 31.09 3.99
N SER A 7 11.50 31.31 4.45
CA SER A 7 12.57 31.76 3.56
C SER A 7 12.91 30.67 2.56
N GLU A 8 13.45 31.06 1.40
CA GLU A 8 13.87 30.10 0.36
C GLU A 8 14.89 29.08 0.90
N GLN A 9 15.84 29.53 1.73
CA GLN A 9 16.83 28.64 2.34
C GLN A 9 16.17 27.65 3.31
N ALA A 10 15.27 28.11 4.18
CA ALA A 10 14.54 27.23 5.10
C ALA A 10 13.67 26.21 4.34
N ALA A 11 13.08 26.60 3.21
CA ALA A 11 12.34 25.67 2.35
C ALA A 11 13.26 24.57 1.78
N ARG A 12 14.45 24.95 1.26
CA ARG A 12 15.45 24.01 0.75
C ARG A 12 16.02 23.11 1.85
N ASP A 13 16.17 23.62 3.06
CA ASP A 13 16.67 22.87 4.21
C ASP A 13 15.76 21.70 4.61
N ASN A 14 14.47 21.80 4.31
CA ASN A 14 13.49 20.72 4.53
C ASN A 14 13.44 19.66 3.40
N ILE A 15 14.13 19.88 2.28
CA ILE A 15 14.11 18.97 1.12
C ILE A 15 15.43 18.21 1.05
N PHE A 16 15.36 16.87 1.02
CA PHE A 16 16.51 15.98 0.94
C PHE A 16 16.46 15.18 -0.36
N MET A 17 17.53 15.26 -1.16
CA MET A 17 17.62 14.59 -2.46
C MET A 17 18.65 13.47 -2.44
N LEU A 18 18.27 12.33 -3.02
CA LEU A 18 19.14 11.16 -3.15
C LEU A 18 19.24 10.76 -4.63
N ASN A 19 20.35 10.13 -4.99
CA ASN A 19 20.53 9.47 -6.28
C ASN A 19 21.09 8.05 -6.08
N SER A 20 21.51 7.39 -7.16
CA SER A 20 22.07 6.03 -7.09
C SER A 20 23.32 5.87 -6.22
N LYS A 21 23.99 6.98 -5.84
CA LYS A 21 25.12 6.98 -4.91
C LYS A 21 24.74 7.52 -3.51
N GLY A 22 23.45 7.64 -3.20
CA GLY A 22 22.95 8.11 -1.90
C GLY A 22 22.66 9.61 -1.84
N LEU A 23 22.63 10.15 -0.62
CA LEU A 23 22.33 11.56 -0.32
C LEU A 23 23.26 12.54 -1.07
N ILE A 24 22.67 13.60 -1.63
CA ILE A 24 23.41 14.69 -2.26
C ILE A 24 23.99 15.61 -1.18
N THR A 25 25.31 15.61 -1.03
CA THR A 25 26.03 16.42 -0.04
C THR A 25 26.81 17.56 -0.69
N LYS A 26 27.15 18.60 0.08
CA LYS A 26 27.93 19.75 -0.42
C LYS A 26 29.29 19.32 -0.99
N ASP A 27 29.91 18.29 -0.40
CA ASP A 27 31.19 17.77 -0.86
C ASP A 27 31.06 17.01 -2.17
N ARG A 28 29.97 16.26 -2.37
CA ARG A 28 29.71 15.56 -3.63
C ARG A 28 29.51 16.53 -4.78
N VAL A 29 28.80 17.64 -4.55
CA VAL A 29 28.57 18.67 -5.58
C VAL A 29 29.89 19.27 -6.08
N LYS A 30 30.91 19.37 -5.23
CA LYS A 30 32.26 19.84 -5.64
C LYS A 30 33.05 18.79 -6.41
N LYS A 31 32.78 17.49 -6.19
CA LYS A 31 33.56 16.37 -6.74
C LYS A 31 32.94 15.74 -7.99
N GLU A 32 31.62 15.79 -8.14
CA GLU A 32 30.90 15.11 -9.21
C GLU A 32 30.37 16.08 -10.27
N GLU A 33 30.93 16.02 -11.49
CA GLU A 33 30.51 16.88 -12.61
C GLU A 33 29.03 16.71 -13.01
N ARG A 34 28.44 15.53 -12.74
CA ARG A 34 27.03 15.25 -13.03
C ARG A 34 26.06 16.04 -12.12
N LEU A 35 26.53 16.52 -10.97
CA LEU A 35 25.71 17.31 -10.06
C LEU A 35 25.67 18.76 -10.50
N THR A 36 24.61 19.12 -11.22
CA THR A 36 24.37 20.49 -11.68
C THR A 36 24.15 21.48 -10.50
N PRO A 37 24.29 22.79 -10.71
CA PRO A 37 24.02 23.81 -9.69
C PRO A 37 22.62 23.72 -9.07
N ARG A 38 21.63 23.14 -9.78
CA ARG A 38 20.28 22.90 -9.24
C ARG A 38 20.28 21.91 -8.08
N HIS A 39 21.13 20.88 -8.12
CA HIS A 39 21.30 19.95 -7.00
C HIS A 39 22.03 20.62 -5.82
N GLY A 40 22.99 21.50 -6.13
CA GLY A 40 23.75 22.26 -5.13
C GLY A 40 22.87 23.08 -4.19
N GLN A 41 21.71 23.54 -4.66
CA GLN A 41 20.73 24.28 -3.86
C GLN A 41 20.09 23.42 -2.74
N PHE A 42 20.07 22.09 -2.90
CA PHE A 42 19.48 21.14 -1.94
C PHE A 42 20.53 20.28 -1.24
N ALA A 43 21.82 20.51 -1.53
CA ALA A 43 22.91 19.71 -1.02
C ALA A 43 23.07 19.90 0.49
N LYS A 44 23.13 18.79 1.22
CA LYS A 44 23.21 18.79 2.69
C LYS A 44 24.64 18.76 3.17
N ASP A 45 24.85 19.34 4.35
CA ASP A 45 26.12 19.24 5.08
C ASP A 45 26.06 18.04 6.04
N LEU A 46 25.91 16.86 5.45
CA LEU A 46 25.73 15.58 6.12
C LEU A 46 26.63 14.55 5.46
N PRO A 47 26.99 13.46 6.16
CA PRO A 47 27.72 12.35 5.54
C PRO A 47 26.91 11.71 4.41
N GLU A 48 27.62 11.06 3.48
CA GLU A 48 26.97 10.23 2.46
C GLU A 48 26.27 9.06 3.14
N MET A 49 24.99 8.87 2.81
CA MET A 49 24.13 7.87 3.43
C MET A 49 23.13 7.32 2.41
N GLY A 50 22.70 6.09 2.67
CA GLY A 50 21.63 5.43 1.92
C GLY A 50 20.23 5.93 2.31
N LEU A 51 19.20 5.48 1.57
CA LEU A 51 17.82 5.92 1.79
C LEU A 51 17.31 5.57 3.20
N LEU A 52 17.54 4.35 3.68
CA LEU A 52 17.10 3.91 5.01
C LEU A 52 17.73 4.74 6.14
N GLU A 53 19.03 5.04 6.03
CA GLU A 53 19.76 5.86 7.01
C GLU A 53 19.23 7.29 7.04
N VAL A 54 18.96 7.87 5.86
CA VAL A 54 18.34 9.18 5.76
C VAL A 54 16.96 9.18 6.40
N VAL A 55 16.13 8.16 6.17
CA VAL A 55 14.80 8.07 6.80
C VAL A 55 14.91 7.99 8.32
N LYS A 56 15.86 7.22 8.86
CA LYS A 56 16.09 7.12 10.31
C LYS A 56 16.56 8.44 10.93
N MET A 57 17.45 9.15 10.26
CA MET A 57 18.06 10.38 10.77
C MET A 57 17.13 11.59 10.61
N VAL A 58 16.60 11.79 9.40
CA VAL A 58 15.82 12.98 9.02
C VAL A 58 14.37 12.85 9.44
N LYS A 59 13.86 11.62 9.54
CA LYS A 59 12.44 11.32 9.84
C LYS A 59 11.50 12.12 8.93
N PRO A 60 11.62 11.98 7.60
CA PRO A 60 10.81 12.76 6.67
C PRO A 60 9.32 12.41 6.78
N HIS A 61 8.45 13.40 6.64
CA HIS A 61 6.99 13.18 6.59
C HIS A 61 6.55 12.60 5.24
N ALA A 62 7.27 12.94 4.17
CA ALA A 62 6.97 12.54 2.81
C ALA A 62 8.18 11.91 2.13
N LEU A 63 7.95 10.82 1.42
CA LEU A 63 8.93 10.09 0.63
C LEU A 63 8.45 10.01 -0.82
N LEU A 64 9.24 10.55 -1.76
CA LEU A 64 8.89 10.64 -3.17
C LEU A 64 9.90 9.86 -4.02
N GLY A 65 9.41 8.92 -4.81
CA GLY A 65 10.17 8.07 -5.71
C GLY A 65 10.06 8.54 -7.15
N ILE A 66 11.17 8.95 -7.75
CA ILE A 66 11.25 9.45 -9.14
C ILE A 66 12.49 8.84 -9.83
N SER A 67 12.82 7.59 -9.48
CA SER A 67 14.13 7.00 -9.75
C SER A 67 14.14 6.01 -10.92
N THR A 68 12.97 5.57 -11.37
CA THR A 68 12.77 4.44 -12.31
C THR A 68 13.35 3.11 -11.82
N VAL A 69 13.63 3.00 -10.52
CA VAL A 69 14.11 1.77 -9.87
C VAL A 69 12.95 1.15 -9.12
N GLY A 70 12.43 0.04 -9.66
CA GLY A 70 11.37 -0.73 -9.02
C GLY A 70 11.85 -1.33 -7.69
N GLY A 71 10.98 -1.33 -6.68
CA GLY A 71 11.29 -1.91 -5.36
C GLY A 71 12.30 -1.12 -4.53
N ALA A 72 12.57 0.15 -4.85
CA ALA A 72 13.48 0.99 -4.08
C ALA A 72 12.98 1.30 -2.66
N PHE A 73 11.65 1.29 -2.43
CA PHE A 73 11.05 1.44 -1.11
C PHE A 73 10.84 0.06 -0.50
N THR A 74 11.89 -0.45 0.12
CA THR A 74 11.85 -1.75 0.78
C THR A 74 10.90 -1.74 1.98
N PRO A 75 10.39 -2.89 2.43
CA PRO A 75 9.53 -2.99 3.61
C PRO A 75 10.11 -2.30 4.84
N GLU A 76 11.42 -2.39 5.05
CA GLU A 76 12.10 -1.76 6.19
C GLU A 76 12.01 -0.23 6.13
N ILE A 77 12.08 0.36 4.93
CA ILE A 77 11.97 1.81 4.73
C ILE A 77 10.55 2.26 5.02
N ILE A 78 9.56 1.53 4.51
CA ILE A 78 8.13 1.85 4.70
C ILE A 78 7.75 1.71 6.18
N GLN A 79 8.18 0.65 6.85
CA GLN A 79 7.98 0.47 8.28
C GLN A 79 8.67 1.56 9.11
N GLU A 80 9.88 1.98 8.71
CA GLU A 80 10.57 3.06 9.40
C GLU A 80 9.84 4.41 9.22
N MET A 81 9.30 4.67 8.04
CA MET A 81 8.42 5.83 7.80
C MET A 81 7.19 5.80 8.72
N ALA A 82 6.55 4.63 8.85
CA ALA A 82 5.38 4.44 9.71
C ALA A 82 5.69 4.54 11.21
N LYS A 83 6.89 4.12 11.64
CA LYS A 83 7.36 4.33 13.01
C LYS A 83 7.62 5.80 13.32
N ASN A 84 8.14 6.54 12.34
CA ASN A 84 8.45 7.95 12.50
C ASN A 84 7.21 8.83 12.50
N HIS A 85 6.21 8.49 11.67
CA HIS A 85 4.99 9.28 11.50
C HIS A 85 3.76 8.37 11.42
N PRO A 86 2.65 8.70 12.11
CA PRO A 86 1.42 7.90 12.06
C PRO A 86 0.75 7.92 10.68
N ARG A 87 1.02 8.94 9.87
CA ARG A 87 0.48 9.10 8.51
C ARG A 87 1.59 9.49 7.53
N PRO A 88 2.50 8.56 7.18
CA PRO A 88 3.58 8.86 6.27
C PRO A 88 3.02 9.06 4.85
N ILE A 89 3.56 10.02 4.11
CA ILE A 89 3.20 10.25 2.71
C ILE A 89 4.22 9.50 1.84
N ILE A 90 3.77 8.51 1.05
CA ILE A 90 4.64 7.70 0.18
C ILE A 90 4.12 7.80 -1.25
N PHE A 91 4.92 8.41 -2.14
CA PHE A 91 4.60 8.54 -3.56
C PHE A 91 5.59 7.73 -4.39
N ALA A 92 5.13 6.61 -4.95
CA ALA A 92 5.87 5.82 -5.94
C ALA A 92 5.45 6.30 -7.35
N LEU A 93 6.23 7.20 -7.96
CA LEU A 93 5.84 7.90 -9.19
C LEU A 93 6.52 7.33 -10.45
N SER A 94 7.40 6.34 -10.29
CA SER A 94 8.10 5.72 -11.41
C SER A 94 7.15 4.91 -12.29
N ASN A 95 7.28 5.09 -13.61
CA ASN A 95 6.46 4.42 -14.63
C ASN A 95 7.33 3.56 -15.57
N PRO A 96 6.79 2.45 -16.12
CA PRO A 96 5.47 1.85 -15.87
C PRO A 96 5.38 1.19 -14.47
N THR A 97 4.24 0.62 -14.08
CA THR A 97 3.98 0.07 -12.74
C THR A 97 5.07 -0.87 -12.22
N ASP A 98 5.68 -1.68 -13.08
CA ASP A 98 6.79 -2.59 -12.72
C ASP A 98 8.07 -1.86 -12.25
N LYS A 99 8.14 -0.55 -12.46
CA LYS A 99 9.22 0.33 -11.99
C LYS A 99 8.82 1.17 -10.79
N ALA A 100 7.60 1.03 -10.28
CA ALA A 100 7.16 1.72 -9.08
C ALA A 100 8.07 1.33 -7.90
N GLU A 101 8.43 2.33 -7.09
CA GLU A 101 9.32 2.13 -5.95
C GLU A 101 8.79 1.14 -4.91
N CYS A 102 7.46 1.02 -4.76
CA CYS A 102 6.76 -0.05 -4.06
C CYS A 102 5.37 -0.25 -4.66
N THR A 103 4.73 -1.39 -4.38
CA THR A 103 3.31 -1.56 -4.71
C THR A 103 2.43 -0.82 -3.71
N ALA A 104 1.18 -0.54 -4.08
CA ALA A 104 0.21 0.03 -3.14
C ALA A 104 -0.06 -0.94 -1.97
N GLU A 105 -0.08 -2.24 -2.25
CA GLU A 105 -0.21 -3.30 -1.25
C GLU A 105 0.93 -3.24 -0.22
N ASP A 106 2.18 -3.17 -0.67
CA ASP A 106 3.35 -3.02 0.23
C ASP A 106 3.19 -1.78 1.12
N ALA A 107 2.84 -0.64 0.52
CA ALA A 107 2.68 0.60 1.25
C ALA A 107 1.61 0.48 2.34
N TYR A 108 0.44 -0.11 2.05
CA TYR A 108 -0.63 -0.27 3.04
C TYR A 108 -0.28 -1.28 4.14
N ASN A 109 0.26 -2.44 3.76
CA ASN A 109 0.58 -3.51 4.70
C ASN A 109 1.67 -3.07 5.69
N TYR A 110 2.71 -2.40 5.21
CA TYR A 110 3.85 -2.01 6.05
C TYR A 110 3.65 -0.68 6.81
N THR A 111 2.65 0.14 6.45
CA THR A 111 2.30 1.35 7.21
C THR A 111 1.23 1.14 8.27
N ASN A 112 0.58 -0.03 8.30
CA ASN A 112 -0.45 -0.38 9.26
C ASN A 112 -1.59 0.67 9.37
N ILE A 113 -1.87 1.37 8.27
CA ILE A 113 -2.89 2.42 8.19
C ILE A 113 -4.26 1.88 8.63
N GLY A 114 -4.55 0.61 8.36
CA GLY A 114 -5.76 -0.06 8.84
C GLY A 114 -5.91 0.07 10.36
N ASN A 115 -4.88 -0.26 11.14
CA ASN A 115 -4.95 -0.12 12.61
C ASN A 115 -5.16 1.32 13.04
N TYR A 116 -4.42 2.25 12.44
CA TYR A 116 -4.57 3.67 12.77
C TYR A 116 -6.00 4.19 12.55
N LEU A 117 -6.67 3.79 11.45
CA LEU A 117 -8.03 4.24 11.16
C LEU A 117 -9.06 3.71 12.17
N TYR A 118 -8.93 2.45 12.61
CA TYR A 118 -9.81 1.87 13.63
C TYR A 118 -9.53 2.44 15.02
N GLU A 119 -8.25 2.64 15.39
CA GLU A 119 -7.87 3.23 16.69
C GLU A 119 -8.38 4.68 16.86
N ASN A 120 -8.49 5.44 15.77
CA ASN A 120 -8.91 6.84 15.78
C ASN A 120 -10.40 7.02 15.40
N ASP A 121 -11.17 5.95 15.29
CA ASP A 121 -12.60 5.98 14.92
C ASP A 121 -12.86 6.71 13.58
N LEU A 122 -11.92 6.56 12.64
CA LEU A 122 -11.97 7.14 11.29
C LEU A 122 -12.46 6.13 10.24
N ALA A 123 -12.49 4.83 10.59
CA ALA A 123 -12.99 3.77 9.71
C ALA A 123 -14.52 3.79 9.67
N THR A 124 -15.10 3.56 8.48
CA THR A 124 -16.56 3.49 8.30
C THR A 124 -17.13 2.07 8.43
N LEU A 125 -16.28 1.04 8.28
CA LEU A 125 -16.68 -0.36 8.33
C LEU A 125 -16.68 -0.85 9.79
N HIS A 126 -17.79 -1.43 10.26
CA HIS A 126 -17.88 -2.05 11.58
C HIS A 126 -18.70 -3.36 11.54
N PRO A 127 -18.35 -4.38 12.34
CA PRO A 127 -17.23 -4.45 13.27
C PRO A 127 -15.85 -4.48 12.58
N GLU A 128 -14.80 -4.19 13.33
CA GLU A 128 -13.41 -4.30 12.85
C GLU A 128 -13.12 -5.74 12.39
N PRO A 129 -12.60 -5.95 11.15
CA PRO A 129 -12.22 -7.27 10.68
C PRO A 129 -11.13 -7.89 11.56
N GLU A 130 -11.26 -9.19 11.86
CA GLU A 130 -10.23 -9.92 12.64
C GLU A 130 -8.86 -9.89 11.95
N ASP A 131 -8.85 -10.04 10.62
CA ASP A 131 -7.66 -9.91 9.77
C ASP A 131 -7.89 -8.85 8.68
N LYS A 132 -7.30 -7.68 8.89
CA LYS A 132 -7.41 -6.54 7.97
C LYS A 132 -6.68 -6.76 6.65
N GLU A 133 -5.56 -7.49 6.67
CA GLU A 133 -4.81 -7.78 5.46
C GLU A 133 -5.63 -8.70 4.56
N MET A 134 -6.16 -9.78 5.12
CA MET A 134 -7.03 -10.71 4.40
C MET A 134 -8.29 -10.01 3.88
N TYR A 135 -8.89 -9.13 4.70
CA TYR A 135 -10.04 -8.34 4.26
C TYR A 135 -9.70 -7.48 3.04
N ILE A 136 -8.60 -6.71 3.07
CA ILE A 136 -8.19 -5.88 1.93
C ILE A 136 -7.92 -6.76 0.70
N ARG A 137 -7.15 -7.84 0.84
CA ARG A 137 -6.85 -8.78 -0.27
C ARG A 137 -8.11 -9.35 -0.92
N SER A 138 -9.17 -9.62 -0.14
CA SER A 138 -10.45 -10.12 -0.65
C SER A 138 -11.25 -9.10 -1.46
N GLN A 139 -10.99 -7.80 -1.25
CA GLN A 139 -11.69 -6.70 -1.93
C GLN A 139 -10.90 -6.16 -3.13
N VAL A 140 -9.61 -6.46 -3.21
CA VAL A 140 -8.76 -6.08 -4.34
C VAL A 140 -9.24 -6.83 -5.58
N TYR A 141 -9.33 -6.10 -6.70
CA TYR A 141 -9.75 -6.65 -7.98
C TYR A 141 -8.87 -7.83 -8.40
N ASN A 142 -9.50 -8.99 -8.62
CA ASN A 142 -8.85 -10.15 -9.23
C ASN A 142 -9.00 -10.11 -10.75
N TYR A 143 -7.90 -10.29 -11.49
CA TYR A 143 -7.90 -10.32 -12.95
C TYR A 143 -8.14 -11.74 -13.52
N GLU A 144 -8.11 -12.76 -12.68
CA GLU A 144 -8.38 -14.14 -13.07
C GLU A 144 -9.87 -14.33 -13.40
N TYR A 145 -10.16 -15.12 -14.44
CA TYR A 145 -11.54 -15.41 -14.81
C TYR A 145 -12.20 -16.28 -13.74
N GLU A 146 -13.29 -15.80 -13.16
CA GLU A 146 -14.13 -16.59 -12.28
C GLU A 146 -15.00 -17.58 -13.08
N PRO A 147 -15.25 -18.80 -12.54
CA PRO A 147 -16.21 -19.72 -13.13
C PRO A 147 -17.60 -19.08 -13.19
N SER A 148 -18.17 -19.00 -14.40
CA SER A 148 -19.54 -18.50 -14.59
C SER A 148 -20.63 -19.54 -14.31
N ILE A 149 -20.23 -20.77 -13.98
CA ILE A 149 -21.12 -21.89 -13.70
C ILE A 149 -21.24 -22.04 -12.18
N ASN A 150 -22.46 -22.24 -11.68
CA ASN A 150 -22.72 -22.48 -10.27
C ASN A 150 -21.97 -23.73 -9.77
N GLU A 151 -21.34 -23.62 -8.61
CA GLU A 151 -20.78 -24.78 -7.91
C GLU A 151 -21.90 -25.68 -7.38
N MET A 152 -21.87 -26.95 -7.77
CA MET A 152 -22.78 -27.96 -7.24
C MET A 152 -22.21 -28.54 -5.94
N TYR A 153 -22.97 -28.47 -4.86
CA TYR A 153 -22.65 -29.11 -3.58
C TYR A 153 -23.73 -30.13 -3.23
N SER A 154 -23.32 -31.24 -2.60
CA SER A 154 -24.24 -32.30 -2.20
C SER A 154 -24.87 -32.01 -0.83
N TRP A 155 -26.17 -32.27 -0.73
CA TRP A 155 -26.86 -32.36 0.55
C TRP A 155 -26.78 -33.78 1.11
N PRO A 156 -26.93 -33.98 2.43
CA PRO A 156 -27.06 -35.32 3.00
C PRO A 156 -28.14 -36.13 2.27
N GLU A 157 -27.86 -37.40 1.98
CA GLU A 157 -28.72 -38.24 1.12
C GLU A 157 -30.18 -38.35 1.58
N LYS A 158 -30.45 -38.18 2.87
CA LYS A 158 -31.82 -38.21 3.43
C LYS A 158 -32.61 -36.95 3.07
N ASP A 159 -31.91 -35.82 2.98
CA ASP A 159 -32.49 -34.50 2.77
C ASP A 159 -32.52 -34.12 1.28
N ALA A 160 -31.73 -34.80 0.44
CA ALA A 160 -31.76 -34.67 -1.02
C ALA A 160 -32.84 -35.54 -1.71
N ARG A 161 -33.62 -36.32 -0.94
CA ARG A 161 -34.65 -37.20 -1.50
C ARG A 161 -35.84 -36.39 -1.99
N HIS A 162 -36.30 -36.72 -3.18
CA HIS A 162 -37.55 -36.20 -3.71
C HIS A 162 -38.71 -37.10 -3.30
N GLY A 163 -39.90 -36.51 -3.15
CA GLY A 163 -41.11 -37.20 -2.72
C GLY A 163 -41.55 -36.79 -1.32
N PHE A 164 -42.66 -37.37 -0.87
CA PHE A 164 -43.21 -37.02 0.43
C PHE A 164 -42.34 -37.61 1.55
N PRO A 165 -41.94 -36.81 2.56
CA PRO A 165 -41.15 -37.30 3.69
C PRO A 165 -41.92 -38.33 4.54
N VAL A 166 -43.25 -38.25 4.50
CA VAL A 166 -44.18 -39.19 5.13
C VAL A 166 -45.13 -39.69 4.05
N PRO A 167 -45.42 -41.01 3.97
CA PRO A 167 -46.35 -41.54 3.00
C PRO A 167 -47.73 -40.87 3.06
N VAL A 168 -48.29 -40.54 1.90
CA VAL A 168 -49.64 -39.95 1.75
C VAL A 168 -50.52 -40.83 0.87
N LEU A 169 -51.83 -40.81 1.13
CA LEU A 169 -52.79 -41.48 0.26
C LEU A 169 -52.90 -40.69 -1.06
N PRO A 170 -52.67 -41.33 -2.23
CA PRO A 170 -52.84 -40.67 -3.51
C PRO A 170 -54.31 -40.31 -3.72
N ARG A 171 -54.57 -39.15 -4.33
CA ARG A 171 -55.92 -38.76 -4.74
C ARG A 171 -56.27 -39.54 -6.01
N THR A 172 -57.45 -40.16 -6.04
CA THR A 172 -58.00 -40.76 -7.26
C THR A 172 -58.54 -39.69 -8.19
N SER A 173 -58.32 -39.87 -9.48
CA SER A 173 -58.92 -39.06 -10.54
C SER A 173 -60.23 -39.69 -11.00
N MET A 174 -61.07 -38.92 -11.68
CA MET A 174 -62.39 -39.38 -12.16
C MET A 174 -62.29 -40.46 -13.25
N ASP A 175 -61.08 -40.67 -13.81
CA ASP A 175 -60.77 -41.70 -14.81
C ASP A 175 -60.29 -43.02 -14.17
N ASP A 176 -60.18 -43.08 -12.83
CA ASP A 176 -59.74 -44.27 -12.07
C ASP A 176 -60.91 -45.10 -11.49
N GLU A 177 -62.18 -44.76 -11.82
CA GLU A 177 -63.41 -45.52 -11.50
C GLU A 177 -63.98 -46.24 -12.73
#